data_AF-A0A972Z686-F1
#
_entry.id   AF-A0A972Z686-F1
#
_cell.length_a   1.000
_cell.length_b   1.000
_cell.length_c   1.000
_cell.angle_alpha   90.00
_cell.angle_beta   90.00
_cell.angle_gamma   90.00
#
_symmetry.space_group_name_H-M   'P 1'
#
loop_
_entity.id
_entity.type
_entity.pdbx_description
1 polymer ?
#
loop_
_entity_poly.entity_id
_entity_poly.type
_entity_poly.pdbx_seq_one_letter_code
_entity_poly.pdbx_strand_id
1 'polypeptide(L)'
;MIVINKDLSTDRIRFTTAHELAPILFEFPKDSQKEKLCHAFAGAFLLPKVILEKELMKKREQITLWELEEIKQIYGISIQAIVKRAHMLGIVSDLYYRNFLVMLNQKGWKKKEPVEYEGREEAIRFKQLLHYVVSEEIITMSRGAELANMSLSDFKQDVQVAVR
;
A
#
# COMPACT_ATOMS: atom_id res chain seq x y z
N MET A 1 -20.14 10.31 14.83
CA MET A 1 -19.53 9.27 15.69
C MET A 1 -18.95 8.22 14.78
N ILE A 2 -17.65 7.90 14.90
CA ILE A 2 -17.01 6.83 14.11
C ILE A 2 -17.03 5.56 14.95
N VAL A 3 -17.57 4.47 14.41
CA VAL A 3 -17.64 3.15 15.08
C VAL A 3 -16.84 2.16 14.24
N ILE A 4 -15.86 1.49 14.87
CA ILE A 4 -14.97 0.56 14.18
C ILE A 4 -14.96 -0.77 14.94
N ASN A 5 -15.02 -1.88 14.20
CA ASN A 5 -14.79 -3.20 14.75
C ASN A 5 -13.28 -3.44 14.93
N LYS A 6 -12.85 -3.71 16.17
CA LYS A 6 -11.45 -3.93 16.54
C LYS A 6 -10.89 -5.29 16.11
N ASP A 7 -11.76 -6.25 15.77
CA ASP A 7 -11.36 -7.59 15.34
C ASP A 7 -10.97 -7.65 13.85
N LEU A 8 -11.03 -6.51 13.15
CA LEU A 8 -10.60 -6.39 11.78
C LEU A 8 -9.07 -6.28 11.69
N SER A 9 -8.50 -6.73 10.56
CA SER A 9 -7.08 -6.51 10.28
C SER A 9 -6.76 -5.01 10.19
N THR A 10 -5.52 -4.63 10.52
CA THR A 10 -5.09 -3.22 10.60
C THR A 10 -5.38 -2.43 9.32
N ASP A 11 -5.16 -3.02 8.15
CA ASP A 11 -5.48 -2.43 6.85
C ASP A 11 -6.99 -2.20 6.66
N ARG A 12 -7.84 -3.08 7.17
CA ARG A 12 -9.31 -2.92 7.15
C ARG A 12 -9.79 -1.87 8.14
N ILE A 13 -9.14 -1.76 9.30
CA ILE A 13 -9.40 -0.70 10.27
C ILE A 13 -9.08 0.65 9.62
N ARG A 14 -7.91 0.81 8.99
CA ARG A 14 -7.53 2.03 8.27
C ARG A 14 -8.53 2.39 7.18
N PHE A 15 -8.90 1.42 6.33
CA PHE A 15 -9.84 1.66 5.25
C PHE A 15 -11.23 2.05 5.75
N THR A 16 -11.75 1.33 6.76
CA THR A 16 -13.06 1.64 7.38
C THR A 16 -13.04 3.01 8.03
N THR A 17 -11.95 3.36 8.73
CA THR A 17 -11.80 4.68 9.36
C THR A 17 -11.84 5.79 8.32
N ALA A 18 -11.11 5.63 7.21
CA ALA A 18 -11.12 6.61 6.12
C ALA A 18 -12.49 6.69 5.42
N HIS A 19 -13.21 5.56 5.31
CA HIS A 19 -14.58 5.52 4.78
C HIS A 19 -15.54 6.34 5.66
N GLU A 20 -15.53 6.11 6.97
CA GLU A 20 -16.37 6.85 7.92
C GLU A 20 -15.96 8.33 8.09
N LEU A 21 -14.71 8.67 7.74
CA LEU A 21 -14.23 10.05 7.71
C LEU A 21 -14.82 10.85 6.54
N ALA A 22 -15.07 10.22 5.38
CA ALA A 22 -15.60 10.90 4.19
C ALA A 22 -16.87 11.73 4.45
N PRO A 23 -17.95 11.20 5.07
CA PRO A 23 -19.16 11.97 5.35
C PRO A 23 -19.00 13.05 6.42
N ILE A 24 -17.89 13.05 7.17
CA ILE A 24 -17.55 14.13 8.10
C ILE A 24 -16.93 15.30 7.33
N LEU A 25 -16.14 15.00 6.30
CA LEU A 25 -15.41 16.01 5.51
C LEU A 25 -16.22 16.59 4.35
N PHE A 26 -17.16 15.81 3.79
CA PHE A 26 -17.89 16.19 2.59
C PHE A 26 -19.39 16.18 2.79
N GLU A 27 -20.05 17.20 2.22
CA GLU A 27 -21.48 17.18 1.99
C GLU A 27 -21.79 16.37 0.73
N PHE A 28 -22.68 15.39 0.87
CA PHE A 28 -23.10 14.54 -0.23
C PHE A 28 -24.53 14.91 -0.67
N PRO A 29 -24.77 15.10 -1.98
CA PRO A 29 -26.13 15.30 -2.48
C PRO A 29 -27.06 14.12 -2.11
N LYS A 30 -28.35 14.39 -1.89
CA LYS A 30 -29.33 13.37 -1.49
C LYS A 30 -29.45 12.20 -2.47
N ASP A 31 -29.28 12.45 -3.77
CA ASP A 31 -29.32 11.42 -4.83
C ASP A 31 -27.95 10.88 -5.22
N SER A 32 -26.91 11.18 -4.44
CA SER A 32 -25.56 10.70 -4.72
C SER A 32 -25.40 9.23 -4.35
N GLN A 33 -24.49 8.54 -5.05
CA GLN A 33 -24.01 7.21 -4.65
C GLN A 33 -23.03 7.35 -3.47
N LYS A 34 -23.49 7.92 -2.35
CA LYS A 34 -22.69 8.30 -1.17
C LYS A 34 -21.72 7.19 -0.76
N GLU A 35 -22.20 5.97 -0.56
CA GLU A 35 -21.35 4.82 -0.18
C GLU A 35 -20.22 4.56 -1.18
N LYS A 36 -20.51 4.65 -2.49
CA LYS A 36 -19.47 4.48 -3.51
C LYS A 36 -18.45 5.61 -3.47
N LEU A 37 -18.89 6.85 -3.22
CA LEU A 37 -18.01 8.01 -3.10
C LEU A 37 -17.14 7.94 -1.85
N CYS A 38 -17.68 7.50 -0.72
CA CYS A 38 -16.90 7.32 0.50
C CYS A 38 -15.88 6.17 0.36
N HIS A 39 -16.22 5.07 -0.30
CA HIS A 39 -15.23 4.05 -0.69
C HIS A 39 -14.17 4.58 -1.65
N ALA A 40 -14.56 5.41 -2.63
CA ALA A 40 -13.63 6.06 -3.55
C ALA A 40 -12.66 6.97 -2.80
N PHE A 41 -13.17 7.75 -1.85
CA PHE A 41 -12.40 8.59 -0.95
C PHE A 41 -11.44 7.77 -0.10
N ALA A 42 -11.90 6.72 0.59
CA ALA A 42 -11.04 5.89 1.44
C ALA A 42 -9.86 5.29 0.67
N GLY A 43 -10.12 4.78 -0.53
CA GLY A 43 -9.05 4.32 -1.43
C GLY A 43 -8.12 5.46 -1.87
N ALA A 44 -8.65 6.66 -2.09
CA ALA A 44 -7.85 7.82 -2.51
C ALA A 44 -7.00 8.43 -1.41
N PHE A 45 -7.52 8.40 -0.20
CA PHE A 45 -6.87 8.89 0.98
C PHE A 45 -5.68 8.01 1.34
N LEU A 46 -5.86 6.69 1.32
CA LEU A 46 -4.80 5.73 1.66
C LEU A 46 -3.79 5.50 0.53
N LEU A 47 -4.21 5.61 -0.73
CA LEU A 47 -3.35 5.32 -1.88
C LEU A 47 -3.61 6.33 -3.01
N PRO A 48 -3.00 7.54 -2.96
CA PRO A 48 -3.29 8.59 -3.95
C PRO A 48 -3.02 8.15 -5.39
N LYS A 49 -3.73 8.75 -6.37
CA LYS A 49 -3.64 8.38 -7.79
C LYS A 49 -2.19 8.41 -8.29
N VAL A 50 -1.48 9.52 -8.05
CA VAL A 50 -0.10 9.73 -8.50
C VAL A 50 0.84 8.66 -7.93
N ILE A 51 0.60 8.24 -6.69
CA ILE A 51 1.36 7.19 -6.04
C ILE A 51 1.07 5.84 -6.69
N LEU A 52 -0.20 5.47 -6.86
CA LEU A 52 -0.57 4.19 -7.47
C LEU A 52 -0.07 4.06 -8.92
N GLU A 53 -0.12 5.15 -9.70
CA GLU A 53 0.42 5.20 -11.05
C GLU A 53 1.96 5.06 -11.06
N LYS A 54 2.63 5.51 -10.01
CA LYS A 54 4.09 5.36 -9.85
C LYS A 54 4.46 3.91 -9.47
N GLU A 55 3.75 3.31 -8.53
CA GLU A 55 4.01 1.94 -8.07
C GLU A 55 3.71 0.90 -9.16
N LEU A 56 2.57 1.01 -9.86
CA LEU A 56 2.17 0.02 -10.86
C LEU A 56 2.65 0.33 -12.28
N MET A 57 3.30 1.48 -12.48
CA MET A 57 3.59 2.06 -13.79
C MET A 57 2.29 2.28 -14.62
N LYS A 58 2.35 3.03 -15.72
CA LYS A 58 1.15 3.31 -16.53
C LYS A 58 0.58 2.02 -17.15
N LYS A 59 -0.76 1.94 -17.27
CA LYS A 59 -1.61 0.88 -17.86
C LYS A 59 -0.95 -0.51 -18.05
N ARG A 60 -1.46 -1.53 -17.35
CA ARG A 60 -0.94 -2.90 -17.47
C ARG A 60 -2.04 -3.93 -17.69
N GLU A 61 -1.71 -4.99 -18.42
CA GLU A 61 -2.62 -6.12 -18.64
C GLU A 61 -2.74 -7.01 -17.40
N GLN A 62 -1.68 -7.09 -16.59
CA GLN A 62 -1.63 -7.89 -15.38
C GLN A 62 -0.86 -7.15 -14.27
N ILE A 63 -1.27 -7.39 -13.02
CA ILE A 63 -0.53 -7.04 -11.81
C ILE A 63 -0.25 -8.35 -11.09
N THR A 64 1.01 -8.56 -10.70
CA THR A 64 1.43 -9.75 -9.98
C THR A 64 1.01 -9.67 -8.51
N LEU A 65 0.91 -10.81 -7.84
CA LEU A 65 0.55 -10.83 -6.42
C LEU A 65 1.61 -10.13 -5.56
N TRP A 66 2.89 -10.34 -5.87
CA TRP A 66 4.01 -9.76 -5.15
C TRP A 66 3.94 -8.22 -5.13
N GLU A 67 3.63 -7.58 -6.26
CA GLU A 67 3.46 -6.12 -6.33
C GLU A 67 2.28 -5.63 -5.46
N LEU A 68 1.20 -6.40 -5.39
CA LEU A 68 0.06 -6.06 -4.54
C LEU A 68 0.41 -6.20 -3.05
N GLU A 69 1.21 -7.19 -2.70
CA GLU A 69 1.71 -7.41 -1.34
C GLU A 69 2.66 -6.28 -0.91
N GLU A 70 3.56 -5.85 -1.79
CA GLU A 70 4.48 -4.73 -1.55
C GLU A 70 3.71 -3.42 -1.31
N ILE A 71 2.77 -3.07 -2.20
CA ILE A 71 1.93 -1.88 -2.05
C ILE A 71 1.11 -1.97 -0.74
N LYS A 72 0.58 -3.16 -0.41
CA LYS A 72 -0.14 -3.35 0.85
C LYS A 72 0.75 -3.06 2.07
N GLN A 73 2.00 -3.53 2.07
CA GLN A 73 2.92 -3.29 3.18
C GLN A 73 3.31 -1.82 3.33
N ILE A 74 3.54 -1.13 2.21
CA ILE A 74 3.95 0.28 2.24
C ILE A 74 2.80 1.19 2.68
N TYR A 75 1.60 0.98 2.12
CA TYR A 75 0.50 1.95 2.26
C TYR A 75 -0.57 1.51 3.29
N GLY A 76 -0.50 0.28 3.79
CA GLY A 76 -1.42 -0.23 4.81
C GLY A 76 -2.86 -0.33 4.29
N ILE A 77 -3.02 -0.82 3.07
CA ILE A 77 -4.30 -0.97 2.37
C ILE A 77 -4.44 -2.39 1.82
N SER A 78 -5.65 -2.94 1.86
CA SER A 78 -5.89 -4.32 1.42
C SER A 78 -5.64 -4.51 -0.07
N ILE A 79 -5.20 -5.72 -0.46
CA ILE A 79 -4.96 -6.10 -1.87
C ILE A 79 -6.23 -5.89 -2.70
N GLN A 80 -7.39 -6.23 -2.11
CA GLN A 80 -8.70 -5.97 -2.71
C GLN A 80 -8.95 -4.49 -3.00
N ALA A 81 -8.62 -3.60 -2.07
CA ALA A 81 -8.82 -2.17 -2.24
C ALA A 81 -7.83 -1.57 -3.24
N ILE A 82 -6.58 -2.07 -3.30
CA ILE A 82 -5.60 -1.69 -4.32
C ILE A 82 -6.13 -2.00 -5.71
N VAL A 83 -6.56 -3.23 -5.97
CA VAL A 83 -7.03 -3.66 -7.29
C VAL A 83 -8.33 -2.95 -7.68
N LYS A 84 -9.27 -2.78 -6.74
CA LYS A 84 -10.48 -1.98 -6.97
C LYS A 84 -10.14 -0.55 -7.35
N ARG A 85 -9.15 0.06 -6.70
CA ARG A 85 -8.71 1.41 -7.01
C ARG A 85 -8.00 1.52 -8.37
N ALA A 86 -7.14 0.56 -8.70
CA ALA A 86 -6.51 0.48 -10.01
C ALA A 86 -7.55 0.36 -11.13
N HIS A 87 -8.63 -0.41 -10.88
CA HIS A 87 -9.76 -0.54 -11.78
C HIS A 87 -10.52 0.79 -11.96
N MET A 88 -10.83 1.48 -10.86
CA MET A 88 -11.49 2.79 -10.90
C MET A 88 -10.68 3.86 -11.65
N LEU A 89 -9.34 3.77 -11.64
CA LEU A 89 -8.45 4.67 -12.36
C LEU A 89 -8.18 4.25 -13.81
N GLY A 90 -8.71 3.10 -14.26
CA GLY A 90 -8.47 2.56 -15.59
C GLY A 90 -7.04 2.06 -15.82
N ILE A 91 -6.31 1.75 -14.75
CA ILE A 91 -4.96 1.15 -14.81
C ILE A 91 -5.06 -0.32 -15.22
N VAL A 92 -6.10 -1.01 -14.73
CA VAL A 92 -6.43 -2.40 -15.11
C VAL A 92 -7.79 -2.45 -15.80
N SER A 93 -7.96 -3.45 -16.67
CA SER A 93 -9.20 -3.67 -17.42
C SER A 93 -10.31 -4.29 -16.57
N ASP A 94 -11.56 -4.16 -17.03
CA ASP A 94 -12.73 -4.85 -16.45
C ASP A 94 -12.56 -6.38 -16.46
N LEU A 95 -11.88 -6.91 -17.47
CA LEU A 95 -11.59 -8.33 -17.59
C LEU A 95 -10.64 -8.78 -16.46
N TYR A 96 -9.55 -8.04 -16.27
CA TYR A 96 -8.60 -8.31 -15.17
C TYR A 96 -9.31 -8.25 -13.82
N TYR A 97 -10.09 -7.19 -13.57
CA TYR A 97 -10.81 -7.02 -12.31
C TYR A 97 -11.76 -8.19 -12.02
N ARG A 98 -12.53 -8.63 -13.02
CA ARG A 98 -13.43 -9.79 -12.87
C ARG A 98 -12.67 -11.08 -12.58
N ASN A 99 -11.58 -11.34 -13.30
CA ASN A 99 -10.74 -12.53 -13.07
C ASN A 99 -10.12 -12.51 -11.67
N PHE A 100 -9.68 -11.34 -11.21
CA PHE A 100 -9.17 -11.14 -9.87
C PHE A 100 -10.24 -11.45 -8.79
N LEU A 101 -11.49 -11.00 -8.97
CA LEU A 101 -12.58 -11.34 -8.06
C LEU A 101 -12.85 -12.85 -7.98
N VAL A 102 -12.74 -13.56 -9.11
CA VAL A 102 -12.86 -15.02 -9.15
C VAL A 102 -11.71 -15.68 -8.39
N MET A 103 -10.47 -15.24 -8.64
CA MET A 103 -9.28 -15.71 -7.94
C MET A 103 -9.41 -15.54 -6.41
N LEU A 104 -9.87 -14.37 -5.94
CA LEU A 104 -10.10 -14.10 -4.51
C LEU A 104 -11.06 -15.09 -3.87
N ASN A 105 -12.15 -15.43 -4.56
CA ASN A 105 -13.12 -16.40 -4.07
C ASN A 105 -12.50 -17.80 -3.98
N GLN A 106 -11.81 -18.24 -5.03
CA GLN A 106 -11.18 -19.56 -5.10
C GLN A 106 -10.11 -19.74 -4.02
N LYS A 107 -9.34 -18.69 -3.73
CA LYS A 107 -8.25 -18.72 -2.74
C LYS A 107 -8.71 -18.39 -1.31
N GLY A 108 -9.99 -18.04 -1.10
CA GLY A 108 -10.51 -17.62 0.20
C GLY A 108 -10.02 -16.25 0.68
N TRP A 109 -9.37 -15.47 -0.20
CA TRP A 109 -8.73 -14.20 0.13
C TRP A 109 -9.69 -13.06 0.44
N LYS A 110 -10.99 -13.25 0.22
CA LYS A 110 -12.02 -12.35 0.73
C LYS A 110 -12.01 -12.20 2.25
N LYS A 111 -11.66 -13.27 2.99
CA LYS A 111 -11.62 -13.25 4.46
C LYS A 111 -10.23 -12.97 4.98
N LYS A 112 -9.23 -13.69 4.47
CA LYS A 112 -7.83 -13.56 4.87
C LYS A 112 -6.94 -13.44 3.64
N GLU A 113 -6.35 -12.28 3.45
CA GLU A 113 -5.40 -12.02 2.37
C GLU A 113 -4.09 -12.81 2.60
N PRO A 114 -3.32 -13.10 1.54
CA PRO A 114 -2.11 -13.92 1.64
C PRO A 114 -1.03 -13.28 2.51
N VAL A 115 -1.06 -11.96 2.65
CA VAL A 115 -0.14 -11.17 3.46
C VAL A 115 -0.93 -10.27 4.41
N GLU A 116 -0.51 -10.26 5.68
CA GLU A 116 -1.03 -9.38 6.71
C GLU A 116 -0.21 -8.10 6.78
N TYR A 117 -0.88 -6.95 6.88
CA TYR A 117 -0.19 -5.68 7.10
C TYR A 117 0.15 -5.56 8.58
N GLU A 118 1.44 -5.46 8.90
CA GLU A 118 1.93 -5.48 10.28
C GLU A 118 1.67 -4.17 11.05
N GLY A 119 1.24 -3.10 10.36
CA GLY A 119 0.93 -1.83 11.03
C GLY A 119 2.15 -1.05 11.51
N ARG A 120 3.37 -1.46 11.13
CA ARG A 120 4.60 -0.76 11.47
C ARG A 120 4.90 0.30 10.41
N GLU A 121 4.52 1.54 10.71
CA GLU A 121 4.98 2.70 9.94
C GLU A 121 6.33 3.17 10.49
N GLU A 122 7.41 2.64 9.94
CA GLU A 122 8.76 3.08 10.26
C GLU A 122 9.30 3.98 9.14
N ALA A 123 10.08 4.99 9.51
CA ALA A 123 10.68 5.90 8.55
C ALA A 123 11.81 5.20 7.77
N ILE A 124 11.46 4.47 6.70
CA ILE A 124 12.43 3.72 5.89
C ILE A 124 13.13 4.57 4.83
N ARG A 125 12.62 5.76 4.50
CA ARG A 125 13.16 6.59 3.40
C ARG A 125 14.61 7.00 3.62
N PHE A 126 14.96 7.38 4.85
CA PHE A 126 16.34 7.74 5.17
C PHE A 126 17.28 6.56 4.98
N LYS A 127 16.85 5.37 5.44
CA LYS A 127 17.56 4.11 5.27
C LYS A 127 17.76 3.75 3.79
N GLN A 128 16.70 3.85 2.98
CA GLN A 128 16.76 3.63 1.52
C GLN A 128 17.73 4.58 0.83
N LEU A 129 17.68 5.87 1.17
CA LEU A 129 18.61 6.87 0.62
C LEU A 129 20.05 6.57 1.01
N LEU A 130 20.31 6.22 2.28
CA LEU A 130 21.64 5.82 2.75
C LEU A 130 22.15 4.57 2.02
N HIS A 131 21.33 3.54 1.88
CA HIS A 131 21.68 2.34 1.12
C HIS A 131 22.03 2.68 -0.33
N TYR A 132 21.23 3.53 -0.98
CA TYR A 132 21.48 3.99 -2.34
C TYR A 132 22.82 4.75 -2.46
N VAL A 133 23.06 5.78 -1.65
CA VAL A 133 24.30 6.60 -1.77
C VAL A 133 25.57 5.83 -1.40
N VAL A 134 25.47 4.79 -0.57
CA VAL A 134 26.59 3.89 -0.28
C VAL A 134 26.83 2.92 -1.44
N SER A 135 25.77 2.42 -2.08
CA SER A 135 25.86 1.46 -3.20
C SER A 135 26.38 2.12 -4.47
N GLU A 136 26.03 3.37 -4.71
CA GLU A 136 26.55 4.21 -5.80
C GLU A 136 27.93 4.81 -5.49
N GLU A 137 28.56 4.40 -4.38
CA GLU A 137 29.88 4.88 -3.93
C GLU A 137 29.97 6.42 -3.74
N ILE A 138 28.83 7.10 -3.62
CA ILE A 138 28.75 8.55 -3.35
C ILE A 138 29.28 8.86 -1.94
N ILE A 139 29.05 7.94 -0.99
CA ILE A 139 29.66 7.96 0.35
C ILE A 139 30.25 6.59 0.70
N THR A 140 31.19 6.55 1.63
CA THR A 140 31.80 5.29 2.09
C THR A 140 30.84 4.48 2.98
N MET A 141 31.03 3.16 3.04
CA MET A 141 30.31 2.27 3.95
C MET A 141 30.44 2.70 5.42
N SER A 142 31.62 3.21 5.82
CA SER A 142 31.85 3.75 7.17
C SER A 142 31.02 5.01 7.43
N ARG A 143 30.93 5.91 6.45
CA ARG A 143 30.11 7.11 6.56
C ARG A 143 28.62 6.79 6.57
N GLY A 144 28.18 5.79 5.82
CA GLY A 144 26.81 5.27 5.86
C GLY A 144 26.45 4.71 7.23
N ALA A 145 27.32 3.89 7.82
CA ALA A 145 27.14 3.34 9.17
C ALA A 145 27.07 4.43 10.24
N GLU A 146 27.94 5.45 10.15
CA GLU A 146 27.94 6.62 11.04
C GLU A 146 26.60 7.38 10.95
N LEU A 147 26.12 7.67 9.73
CA LEU A 147 24.86 8.38 9.51
C LEU A 147 23.63 7.55 9.93
N ALA A 148 23.70 6.22 9.83
CA ALA A 148 22.69 5.30 10.31
C ALA A 148 22.75 5.08 11.83
N ASN A 149 23.78 5.60 12.51
CA ASN A 149 24.08 5.32 13.92
C ASN A 149 24.16 3.81 14.22
N MET A 150 24.80 3.06 13.33
CA MET A 150 24.98 1.61 13.41
C MET A 150 26.47 1.26 13.42
N SER A 151 26.80 0.07 13.93
CA SER A 151 28.15 -0.46 13.75
C SER A 151 28.42 -0.75 12.28
N LEU A 152 29.68 -0.70 11.85
CA LEU A 152 30.04 -0.95 10.46
C LEU A 152 29.69 -2.38 10.02
N SER A 153 29.75 -3.35 10.93
CA SER A 153 29.33 -4.74 10.70
C SER A 153 27.81 -4.84 10.51
N ASP A 154 27.02 -4.22 11.38
CA ASP A 154 25.56 -4.32 11.33
C ASP A 154 25.01 -3.61 10.10
N PHE A 155 25.53 -2.42 9.79
CA PHE A 155 25.13 -1.67 8.60
C PHE A 155 25.49 -2.41 7.31
N LYS A 156 26.67 -3.07 7.26
CA LYS A 156 27.08 -3.87 6.09
C LYS A 156 26.14 -5.05 5.85
N GLN A 157 25.65 -5.69 6.93
CA GLN A 157 24.69 -6.78 6.82
C GLN A 157 23.30 -6.29 6.42
N ASP A 158 22.88 -5.13 6.95
CA ASP A 158 21.63 -4.47 6.63
C ASP A 158 21.54 -4.02 5.15
N VAL A 159 22.63 -3.47 4.59
CA VAL A 159 22.75 -3.14 3.16
C VAL A 159 22.69 -4.41 2.29
N GLN A 160 23.27 -5.54 2.73
CA GLN A 160 23.25 -6.80 1.97
C GLN A 160 21.86 -7.47 1.92
N VAL A 161 21.01 -7.25 2.92
CA VAL A 161 19.65 -7.81 2.96
C VAL A 161 18.70 -7.06 2.03
N ALA A 162 18.94 -5.78 1.77
CA ALA A 162 18.09 -4.93 0.91
C ALA A 162 18.22 -5.21 -0.61
N VAL A 163 19.16 -6.07 -1.04
CA VAL A 163 19.46 -6.38 -2.45
C VAL A 163 18.91 -7.76 -2.87
N ARG A 164 18.11 -8.43 -2.04
CA ARG A 164 17.43 -9.70 -2.34
C ARG A 164 15.93 -9.50 -2.42
#